data_AF-A0A945YL52-F1
#
_entry.id   AF-A0A945YL52-F1
#
_cell.length_a   1.000
_cell.length_b   1.000
_cell.length_c   1.000
_cell.angle_alpha   90.00
_cell.angle_beta   90.00
_cell.angle_gamma   90.00
#
_symmetry.space_group_name_H-M   'P 1'
#
loop_
_entity.id
_entity.type
_entity.pdbx_description
1 polymer ?
#
loop_
_entity_poly.entity_id
_entity_poly.type
_entity_poly.pdbx_seq_one_letter_code
_entity_poly.pdbx_strand_id
1 'polypeptide(L)'
;MNNSQTPASTAGPYEQLMRLGTEVELDTPSGRAALNLAPIKKLIDSLIDAGLGDAVKQACWHPTTLSAGQLVRQATDAVLTSNDQEATFRLDLFVMPVILVVGAQKSITLSTVLSDVNALSSVFESLGVLGHCKNFGLANCLTDYEVLHEHPLESWRLSGQYSDSKSVAILDFPENPIEGSSGSETAHLRFLCGVALSPMSAPSIFETAGDIGRWGMKFAEIVSAQLSTADCSVLAIPRSPRPLIKSLEEGYWAV
;
A
#
# COMPACT_ATOMS: atom_id res chain seq x y z
N MET A 1 -15.34 -55.11 -4.60
CA MET A 1 -15.88 -53.76 -4.39
C MET A 1 -14.77 -52.91 -3.79
N ASN A 2 -13.96 -52.28 -4.65
CA ASN A 2 -12.92 -51.35 -4.20
C ASN A 2 -13.56 -49.98 -4.01
N ASN A 3 -13.68 -49.55 -2.76
CA ASN A 3 -13.92 -48.15 -2.43
C ASN A 3 -12.65 -47.37 -2.74
N SER A 4 -12.58 -46.81 -3.94
CA SER A 4 -11.64 -45.74 -4.28
C SER A 4 -12.09 -44.48 -3.56
N GLN A 5 -11.71 -44.33 -2.28
CA GLN A 5 -11.71 -43.03 -1.64
C GLN A 5 -10.60 -42.21 -2.32
N THR A 6 -11.00 -41.36 -3.25
CA THR A 6 -10.17 -40.25 -3.72
C THR A 6 -9.75 -39.45 -2.48
N PRO A 7 -8.45 -39.27 -2.20
CA PRO A 7 -8.06 -38.37 -1.13
C PRO A 7 -8.60 -36.98 -1.49
N ALA A 8 -9.36 -36.37 -0.59
CA ALA A 8 -9.69 -34.96 -0.69
C ALA A 8 -8.36 -34.21 -0.82
N SER A 9 -8.08 -33.69 -2.01
CA SER A 9 -6.96 -32.77 -2.20
C SER A 9 -7.22 -31.59 -1.25
N THR A 10 -6.49 -31.52 -0.16
CA THR A 10 -6.50 -30.35 0.72
C THR A 10 -5.80 -29.25 -0.08
N ALA A 11 -6.58 -28.55 -0.90
CA ALA A 11 -6.12 -27.43 -1.72
C ALA A 11 -5.25 -26.51 -0.83
N GLY A 12 -4.09 -26.09 -1.33
CA GLY A 12 -3.20 -25.19 -0.58
C GLY A 12 -3.84 -23.82 -0.35
N PRO A 13 -3.22 -22.98 0.50
CA PRO A 13 -3.73 -21.63 0.82
C PRO A 13 -4.08 -20.78 -0.41
N TYR A 14 -3.20 -20.81 -1.43
CA TYR A 14 -3.40 -20.11 -2.69
C TYR A 14 -4.63 -20.65 -3.45
N GLU A 15 -4.73 -21.97 -3.63
CA GLU A 15 -5.84 -22.59 -4.36
C GLU A 15 -7.19 -22.34 -3.67
N GLN A 16 -7.20 -22.29 -2.33
CA GLN A 16 -8.39 -21.95 -1.56
C GLN A 16 -8.85 -20.50 -1.81
N LEU A 17 -7.92 -19.54 -1.83
CA LEU A 17 -8.23 -18.14 -2.15
C LEU A 17 -8.78 -17.99 -3.57
N MET A 18 -8.16 -18.67 -4.55
CA MET A 18 -8.60 -18.64 -5.95
C MET A 18 -9.98 -19.25 -6.14
N ARG A 19 -10.26 -20.36 -5.46
CA ARG A 19 -11.59 -20.98 -5.47
C ARG A 19 -12.65 -20.03 -4.90
N LEU A 20 -12.40 -19.44 -3.72
CA LEU A 20 -13.34 -18.48 -3.11
C LEU A 20 -13.57 -17.24 -3.98
N GLY A 21 -12.52 -16.70 -4.60
CA GLY A 21 -12.64 -15.58 -5.53
C GLY A 21 -13.55 -15.89 -6.72
N THR A 22 -13.46 -17.11 -7.25
CA THR A 22 -14.32 -17.58 -8.36
C THR A 22 -15.76 -17.83 -7.92
N GLU A 23 -15.96 -18.42 -6.73
CA GLU A 23 -17.30 -18.68 -6.17
C GLU A 23 -18.08 -17.37 -5.93
N VAL A 24 -17.42 -16.35 -5.37
CA VAL A 24 -18.05 -15.02 -5.14
C VAL A 24 -18.45 -14.34 -6.45
N GLU A 25 -17.68 -14.52 -7.53
CA GLU A 25 -18.04 -14.01 -8.86
C GLU A 25 -19.31 -14.68 -9.40
N LEU A 26 -19.41 -16.01 -9.27
CA LEU A 26 -20.55 -16.80 -9.77
C LEU A 26 -21.86 -16.54 -9.01
N ASP A 27 -21.77 -16.29 -7.71
CA ASP A 27 -22.93 -16.05 -6.85
C ASP A 27 -23.49 -14.61 -6.95
N THR A 28 -22.87 -13.74 -7.76
CA THR A 28 -23.29 -12.35 -7.91
C THR A 28 -24.40 -12.23 -8.97
N PRO A 29 -25.65 -11.88 -8.60
CA PRO A 29 -26.70 -11.64 -9.59
C PRO A 29 -26.31 -10.45 -10.47
N SER A 30 -26.78 -10.42 -11.73
CA SER A 30 -26.45 -9.41 -12.76
C SER A 30 -26.92 -7.96 -12.47
N GLY A 31 -27.08 -7.57 -11.20
CA GLY A 31 -27.38 -6.22 -10.76
C GLY A 31 -26.81 -5.93 -9.37
N ARG A 32 -26.30 -4.70 -9.19
CA ARG A 32 -25.83 -3.92 -8.01
C ARG A 32 -25.92 -4.49 -6.56
N ALA A 33 -25.91 -5.79 -6.33
CA ALA A 33 -25.71 -6.35 -4.99
C ALA A 33 -24.23 -6.17 -4.61
N ALA A 34 -23.97 -5.75 -3.36
CA ALA A 34 -22.61 -5.66 -2.86
C ALA A 34 -22.00 -7.07 -2.78
N LEU A 35 -20.80 -7.24 -3.35
CA LEU A 35 -20.04 -8.49 -3.30
C LEU A 35 -19.78 -8.89 -1.85
N ASN A 36 -20.15 -10.11 -1.46
CA ASN A 36 -19.88 -10.62 -0.13
C ASN A 36 -18.44 -11.10 -0.01
N LEU A 37 -17.54 -10.20 0.40
CA LEU A 37 -16.12 -10.51 0.60
C LEU A 37 -15.82 -11.21 1.93
N ALA A 38 -16.81 -11.45 2.80
CA ALA A 38 -16.57 -11.98 4.14
C ALA A 38 -15.80 -13.33 4.17
N PRO A 39 -16.10 -14.32 3.30
CA PRO A 39 -15.35 -15.57 3.28
C PRO A 39 -13.88 -15.38 2.89
N ILE A 40 -13.61 -14.53 1.89
CA ILE A 40 -12.26 -14.22 1.42
C ILE A 40 -11.48 -13.51 2.53
N LYS A 41 -12.06 -12.49 3.15
CA LYS A 41 -11.45 -11.75 4.27
C LYS A 41 -11.10 -12.67 5.43
N LYS A 42 -12.01 -13.56 5.83
CA LYS A 42 -11.77 -14.52 6.92
C LYS A 42 -10.61 -15.47 6.62
N LEU A 43 -10.50 -15.94 5.38
CA LEU A 43 -9.37 -16.79 4.98
C LEU A 43 -8.07 -16.00 4.99
N ILE A 44 -8.03 -14.81 4.40
CA ILE A 44 -6.84 -13.94 4.41
C ILE A 44 -6.38 -13.65 5.84
N ASP A 45 -7.31 -13.29 6.72
CA ASP A 45 -7.07 -13.04 8.13
C ASP A 45 -6.38 -14.24 8.82
N SER A 46 -6.94 -15.44 8.61
CA SER A 46 -6.38 -16.69 9.16
C SER A 46 -5.01 -17.03 8.58
N LEU A 47 -4.76 -16.72 7.31
CA LEU A 47 -3.48 -16.99 6.65
C LEU A 47 -2.39 -16.04 7.15
N ILE A 48 -2.69 -14.74 7.30
CA ILE A 48 -1.76 -13.77 7.86
C ILE A 48 -1.44 -14.15 9.32
N ASP A 49 -2.43 -14.51 10.13
CA ASP A 49 -2.19 -14.94 11.53
C ASP A 49 -1.34 -16.22 11.62
N ALA A 50 -1.39 -17.07 10.60
CA ALA A 50 -0.56 -18.27 10.49
C ALA A 50 0.83 -18.04 9.89
N GLY A 51 1.19 -16.80 9.53
CA GLY A 51 2.47 -16.48 8.87
C GLY A 51 2.54 -16.92 7.40
N LEU A 52 1.40 -17.02 6.73
CA LEU A 52 1.24 -17.46 5.33
C LEU A 52 0.89 -16.30 4.39
N GLY A 53 1.32 -15.09 4.70
CA GLY A 53 1.09 -13.88 3.90
C GLY A 53 1.61 -13.97 2.47
N ASP A 54 2.65 -14.77 2.21
CA ASP A 54 3.16 -15.00 0.85
C ASP A 54 2.12 -15.67 -0.06
N ALA A 55 1.30 -16.58 0.47
CA ALA A 55 0.20 -17.17 -0.31
C ALA A 55 -0.88 -16.14 -0.66
N VAL A 56 -1.12 -15.17 0.23
CA VAL A 56 -2.02 -14.04 -0.03
C VAL A 56 -1.43 -13.14 -1.11
N LYS A 57 -0.13 -12.80 -1.04
CA LYS A 57 0.56 -12.04 -2.09
C LYS A 57 0.54 -12.76 -3.43
N GLN A 58 0.80 -14.06 -3.45
CA GLN A 58 0.72 -14.88 -4.66
C GLN A 58 -0.71 -14.81 -5.25
N ALA A 59 -1.74 -14.90 -4.41
CA ALA A 59 -3.13 -14.77 -4.84
C ALA A 59 -3.46 -13.36 -5.38
N CYS A 60 -2.87 -12.32 -4.81
CA CYS A 60 -3.00 -10.95 -5.30
C CYS A 60 -2.38 -10.75 -6.69
N TRP A 61 -1.16 -11.27 -6.92
CA TRP A 61 -0.35 -10.90 -8.08
C TRP A 61 -0.29 -11.95 -9.18
N HIS A 62 -0.56 -13.21 -8.85
CA HIS A 62 -0.61 -14.33 -9.80
C HIS A 62 -1.95 -15.06 -9.71
N PRO A 63 -3.09 -14.36 -9.90
CA PRO A 63 -4.40 -14.99 -9.79
C PRO A 63 -4.70 -15.89 -10.99
N THR A 64 -5.57 -16.88 -10.80
CA THR A 64 -6.07 -17.73 -11.89
C THR A 64 -7.00 -16.97 -12.83
N THR A 65 -7.71 -15.95 -12.33
CA THR A 65 -8.56 -15.04 -13.12
C THR A 65 -8.38 -13.58 -12.65
N LEU A 66 -8.62 -12.62 -13.55
CA LEU A 66 -8.54 -11.20 -13.21
C LEU A 66 -9.53 -10.81 -12.10
N SER A 67 -10.77 -11.30 -12.17
CA SER A 67 -11.81 -11.05 -11.18
C SER A 67 -11.42 -11.57 -9.79
N ALA A 68 -10.94 -12.82 -9.69
CA ALA A 68 -10.50 -13.38 -8.42
C ALA A 68 -9.34 -12.56 -7.82
N GLY A 69 -8.38 -12.14 -8.64
CA GLY A 69 -7.30 -11.26 -8.22
C GLY A 69 -7.79 -9.92 -7.67
N GLN A 70 -8.76 -9.28 -8.34
CA GLN A 70 -9.34 -8.01 -7.88
C GLN A 70 -10.03 -8.17 -6.52
N LEU A 71 -10.83 -9.23 -6.34
CA LEU A 71 -11.54 -9.51 -5.08
C LEU A 71 -10.55 -9.79 -3.94
N VAL A 72 -9.51 -10.58 -4.21
CA VAL A 72 -8.47 -10.88 -3.22
C VAL A 72 -7.71 -9.61 -2.85
N ARG A 73 -7.26 -8.79 -3.80
CA ARG A 73 -6.56 -7.53 -3.50
C ARG A 73 -7.41 -6.58 -2.67
N GLN A 74 -8.69 -6.40 -3.03
CA GLN A 74 -9.63 -5.60 -2.26
C GLN A 74 -9.86 -6.15 -0.84
N ALA A 75 -10.00 -7.47 -0.70
CA ALA A 75 -10.19 -8.11 0.60
C ALA A 75 -8.92 -8.01 1.46
N THR A 76 -7.73 -8.14 0.88
CA THR A 76 -6.45 -8.00 1.58
C THR A 76 -6.30 -6.60 2.18
N ASP A 77 -6.51 -5.53 1.41
CA ASP A 77 -6.44 -4.17 1.96
C ASP A 77 -7.49 -3.96 3.07
N ALA A 78 -8.69 -4.51 2.91
CA ALA A 78 -9.71 -4.42 3.95
C ALA A 78 -9.34 -5.17 5.24
N VAL A 79 -8.57 -6.26 5.16
CA VAL A 79 -8.02 -6.96 6.32
C VAL A 79 -6.87 -6.16 6.94
N LEU A 80 -5.93 -5.67 6.13
CA LEU A 80 -4.78 -4.90 6.61
C LEU A 80 -5.15 -3.56 7.25
N THR A 81 -6.26 -2.96 6.82
CA THR A 81 -6.79 -1.70 7.38
C THR A 81 -7.91 -1.92 8.40
N SER A 82 -8.25 -3.18 8.70
CA SER A 82 -9.23 -3.48 9.75
C SER A 82 -8.68 -3.07 11.10
N ASN A 83 -9.52 -2.41 11.90
CA ASN A 83 -9.21 -2.03 13.26
C ASN A 83 -10.13 -2.81 14.20
N ASP A 84 -9.68 -3.01 15.44
CA ASP A 84 -10.51 -3.61 16.49
C ASP A 84 -11.75 -2.74 16.76
N GLN A 85 -12.94 -3.35 16.78
CA GLN A 85 -14.19 -2.63 17.01
C GLN A 85 -14.27 -2.02 18.41
N GLU A 86 -13.52 -2.57 19.37
CA GLU A 86 -13.46 -2.05 20.74
C GLU A 86 -12.38 -0.95 20.90
N ALA A 87 -11.56 -0.69 19.88
CA ALA A 87 -10.50 0.31 19.96
C ALA A 87 -11.06 1.75 19.94
N THR A 88 -10.49 2.60 20.79
CA THR A 88 -10.85 4.04 20.83
C THR A 88 -10.26 4.81 19.64
N PHE A 89 -9.11 4.35 19.15
CA PHE A 89 -8.40 4.96 18.03
C PHE A 89 -8.15 3.94 16.92
N ARG A 90 -7.99 4.46 15.71
CA ARG A 90 -7.53 3.72 14.53
C ARG A 90 -6.17 4.24 14.08
N LEU A 91 -5.33 3.33 13.60
CA LEU A 91 -4.09 3.66 12.91
C LEU A 91 -4.26 3.29 11.42
N ASP A 92 -4.30 4.30 10.57
CA ASP A 92 -4.32 4.10 9.12
C ASP A 92 -2.88 4.19 8.59
N LEU A 93 -2.26 3.02 8.38
CA LEU A 93 -1.04 2.92 7.59
C LEU A 93 -1.36 3.16 6.13
N PHE A 94 -0.70 4.15 5.51
CA PHE A 94 -0.88 4.47 4.11
C PHE A 94 0.43 4.48 3.35
N VAL A 95 0.29 4.24 2.05
CA VAL A 95 1.34 4.36 1.06
C VAL A 95 0.88 5.38 0.02
N MET A 96 1.78 6.26 -0.37
CA MET A 96 1.53 7.28 -1.37
C MET A 96 2.48 7.06 -2.55
N PRO A 97 1.97 6.60 -3.71
CA PRO A 97 2.77 6.48 -4.92
C PRO A 97 3.23 7.86 -5.40
N VAL A 98 4.50 7.95 -5.80
CA VAL A 98 5.14 9.15 -6.34
C VAL A 98 5.93 8.75 -7.57
N ILE A 99 5.55 9.26 -8.74
CA ILE A 99 6.37 9.11 -9.94
C ILE A 99 7.42 10.22 -9.92
N LEU A 100 8.69 9.84 -9.90
CA LEU A 100 9.82 10.74 -10.02
C LEU A 100 10.33 10.72 -11.45
N VAL A 101 10.21 11.84 -12.15
CA VAL A 101 10.86 12.04 -13.45
C VAL A 101 12.23 12.68 -13.18
N VAL A 102 13.28 11.95 -13.53
CA VAL A 102 14.68 12.28 -13.23
C VAL A 102 15.39 12.57 -14.53
N GLY A 103 15.82 13.83 -14.70
CA GLY A 103 16.65 14.29 -15.81
C GLY A 103 18.08 14.52 -15.34
N ALA A 104 19.02 13.70 -15.82
CA ALA A 104 20.41 13.72 -15.37
C ALA A 104 21.34 14.27 -16.45
N GLN A 105 22.14 15.30 -16.12
CA GLN A 105 23.12 15.87 -17.04
C GLN A 105 24.41 15.05 -17.09
N LYS A 106 24.72 14.32 -16.01
CA LYS A 106 25.85 13.40 -15.86
C LYS A 106 25.35 12.09 -15.26
N SER A 107 26.22 11.07 -15.22
CA SER A 107 25.92 9.89 -14.41
C SER A 107 25.88 10.25 -12.93
N ILE A 108 24.82 9.83 -12.24
CA ILE A 108 24.54 10.18 -10.84
C ILE A 108 23.96 8.98 -10.09
N THR A 109 24.14 9.00 -8.77
CA THR A 109 23.33 8.23 -7.82
C THR A 109 22.51 9.24 -7.02
N LEU A 110 21.21 9.26 -7.25
CA LEU A 110 20.26 10.18 -6.61
C LEU A 110 19.70 9.54 -5.34
N SER A 111 19.95 10.16 -4.18
CA SER A 111 19.32 9.77 -2.92
C SER A 111 17.81 9.94 -2.99
N THR A 112 17.08 9.02 -2.37
CA THR A 112 15.62 9.05 -2.26
C THR A 112 15.15 9.43 -0.85
N VAL A 113 16.06 9.94 -0.02
CA VAL A 113 15.78 10.42 1.34
C VAL A 113 15.48 11.92 1.33
N LEU A 114 14.35 12.29 1.91
CA LEU A 114 13.92 13.66 2.15
C LEU A 114 14.64 14.21 3.38
N SER A 115 15.35 15.32 3.20
CA SER A 115 16.12 15.98 4.26
C SER A 115 15.24 16.77 5.24
N ASP A 116 14.08 17.26 4.78
CA ASP A 116 13.10 17.99 5.59
C ASP A 116 11.69 17.40 5.39
N VAL A 117 11.41 16.34 6.16
CA VAL A 117 10.07 15.73 6.20
C VAL A 117 9.04 16.67 6.86
N ASN A 118 9.46 17.63 7.69
CA ASN A 118 8.54 18.55 8.36
C ASN A 118 7.92 19.57 7.40
N ALA A 119 8.67 20.00 6.39
CA ALA A 119 8.12 20.80 5.29
C ALA A 119 6.98 20.05 4.58
N LEU A 120 7.15 18.75 4.37
CA LEU A 120 6.12 17.91 3.75
C LEU A 120 4.92 17.69 4.68
N SER A 121 5.16 17.41 5.97
CA SER A 121 4.10 17.32 6.98
C SER A 121 3.28 18.61 7.07
N SER A 122 3.91 19.78 6.95
CA SER A 122 3.21 21.07 6.95
C SER A 122 2.25 21.21 5.77
N VAL A 123 2.60 20.69 4.59
CA VAL A 123 1.69 20.62 3.44
C VAL A 123 0.54 19.66 3.70
N PHE A 124 0.83 18.49 4.26
CA PHE A 124 -0.20 17.50 4.58
C PHE A 124 -1.26 18.08 5.52
N GLU A 125 -0.82 18.79 6.56
CA GLU A 125 -1.71 19.41 7.53
C GLU A 125 -2.47 20.61 6.96
N SER A 126 -1.77 21.54 6.31
CA SER A 126 -2.35 22.82 5.85
C SER A 126 -3.31 22.66 4.67
N LEU A 127 -3.07 21.68 3.80
CA LEU A 127 -3.88 21.45 2.60
C LEU A 127 -4.82 20.24 2.73
N GLY A 128 -4.84 19.58 3.90
CA GLY A 128 -5.75 18.48 4.21
C GLY A 128 -5.53 17.25 3.34
N VAL A 129 -4.27 16.86 3.11
CA VAL A 129 -3.92 15.67 2.31
C VAL A 129 -4.57 14.40 2.89
N LEU A 130 -4.60 14.31 4.22
CA LEU A 130 -5.21 13.23 4.99
C LEU A 130 -6.60 13.61 5.56
N GLY A 131 -7.31 14.48 4.84
CA GLY A 131 -8.62 14.98 5.26
C GLY A 131 -8.51 15.85 6.52
N HIS A 132 -9.22 15.45 7.58
CA HIS A 132 -9.21 16.16 8.86
C HIS A 132 -8.15 15.65 9.85
N CYS A 133 -7.39 14.61 9.49
CA CYS A 133 -6.37 14.05 10.37
C CYS A 133 -5.13 14.96 10.42
N LYS A 134 -4.78 15.39 11.63
CA LYS A 134 -3.58 16.19 11.92
C LYS A 134 -2.53 15.45 12.76
N ASN A 135 -2.87 14.25 13.22
CA ASN A 135 -1.97 13.41 14.00
C ASN A 135 -1.44 12.31 13.09
N PHE A 136 -0.31 12.57 12.43
CA PHE A 136 0.29 11.61 11.51
C PHE A 136 1.81 11.68 11.53
N GLY A 137 2.45 10.62 11.06
CA GLY A 137 3.88 10.54 10.81
C GLY A 137 4.15 10.15 9.37
N LEU A 138 5.22 10.68 8.80
CA LEU A 138 5.72 10.32 7.47
C LEU A 138 7.10 9.68 7.62
N ALA A 139 7.35 8.62 6.87
CA ALA A 139 8.71 8.18 6.61
C ALA A 139 9.44 9.27 5.81
N ASN A 140 10.75 9.39 6.01
CA ASN A 140 11.57 10.33 5.25
C ASN A 140 12.19 9.71 3.99
N CYS A 141 12.03 8.40 3.75
CA CYS A 141 12.54 7.73 2.56
C CYS A 141 11.43 7.45 1.55
N LEU A 142 11.70 7.71 0.27
CA LEU A 142 10.90 7.25 -0.86
C LEU A 142 11.41 5.87 -1.30
N THR A 143 10.75 4.82 -0.85
CA THR A 143 11.16 3.44 -1.15
C THR A 143 10.65 2.98 -2.52
N ASP A 144 11.13 1.84 -3.02
CA ASP A 144 10.74 1.27 -4.32
C ASP A 144 9.60 0.25 -4.19
N TYR A 145 9.25 -0.35 -5.33
CA TYR A 145 8.19 -1.35 -5.38
C TYR A 145 8.62 -2.64 -4.70
N GLU A 146 9.83 -3.11 -4.96
CA GLU A 146 10.38 -4.38 -4.51
C GLU A 146 10.44 -4.44 -2.98
N VAL A 147 10.96 -3.40 -2.31
CA VAL A 147 11.04 -3.32 -0.85
C VAL A 147 9.66 -3.43 -0.20
N LEU A 148 8.65 -2.72 -0.74
CA LEU A 148 7.29 -2.81 -0.21
C LEU A 148 6.59 -4.13 -0.57
N HIS A 149 6.83 -4.64 -1.77
CA HIS A 149 6.25 -5.89 -2.24
C HIS A 149 6.77 -7.09 -1.44
N GLU A 150 8.05 -7.09 -1.07
CA GLU A 150 8.68 -8.15 -0.27
C GLU A 150 8.32 -8.04 1.21
N HIS A 151 7.93 -6.87 1.71
CA HIS A 151 7.63 -6.66 3.13
C HIS A 151 6.51 -7.61 3.65
N PRO A 152 6.72 -8.39 4.72
CA PRO A 152 5.72 -9.36 5.21
C PRO A 152 4.38 -8.72 5.58
N LEU A 153 3.27 -9.33 5.17
CA LEU A 153 1.93 -8.79 5.44
C LEU A 153 1.60 -8.82 6.94
N GLU A 154 2.16 -9.79 7.67
CA GLU A 154 2.06 -9.94 9.11
C GLU A 154 2.70 -8.75 9.82
N SER A 155 3.92 -8.39 9.43
CA SER A 155 4.65 -7.25 9.98
C SER A 155 3.93 -5.93 9.68
N TRP A 156 3.42 -5.77 8.46
CA TRP A 156 2.60 -4.62 8.10
C TRP A 156 1.33 -4.52 8.97
N ARG A 157 0.59 -5.62 9.09
CA ARG A 157 -0.64 -5.71 9.91
C ARG A 157 -0.35 -5.38 11.37
N LEU A 158 0.70 -5.96 11.95
CA LEU A 158 1.09 -5.72 13.35
C LEU A 158 1.44 -4.25 13.60
N SER A 159 2.06 -3.59 12.64
CA SER A 159 2.42 -2.16 12.73
C SER A 159 1.20 -1.24 12.68
N GLY A 160 0.10 -1.68 12.05
CA GLY A 160 -1.17 -0.96 11.98
C GLY A 160 -2.11 -1.21 13.17
N GLN A 161 -1.77 -2.12 14.09
CA GLN A 161 -2.59 -2.40 15.27
C GLN A 161 -2.18 -1.49 16.42
N TYR A 162 -3.10 -0.62 16.85
CA TYR A 162 -2.94 0.12 18.09
C TYR A 162 -3.26 -0.79 19.29
N SER A 163 -2.32 -0.95 20.22
CA SER A 163 -2.55 -1.62 21.49
C SER A 163 -1.81 -0.90 22.61
N ASP A 164 -2.54 -0.51 23.66
CA ASP A 164 -2.00 0.19 24.85
C ASP A 164 -0.86 -0.59 25.56
N SER A 165 -0.68 -1.88 25.25
CA SER A 165 0.21 -2.80 25.96
C SER A 165 1.35 -3.38 25.12
N LYS A 166 1.47 -3.04 23.83
CA LYS A 166 2.50 -3.60 22.94
C LYS A 166 3.45 -2.54 22.41
N SER A 167 4.72 -2.92 22.25
CA SER A 167 5.67 -2.14 21.44
C SER A 167 5.16 -2.09 20.01
N VAL A 168 4.96 -0.88 19.48
CA VAL A 168 4.62 -0.68 18.06
C VAL A 168 5.78 -1.23 17.23
N ALA A 169 5.48 -2.15 16.31
CA ALA A 169 6.46 -2.62 15.34
C ALA A 169 6.88 -1.43 14.45
N ILE A 170 8.19 -1.22 14.31
CA ILE A 170 8.72 -0.13 13.50
C ILE A 170 8.70 -0.57 12.04
N LEU A 171 7.99 0.18 11.19
CA LEU A 171 8.14 0.10 9.75
C LEU A 171 9.32 0.99 9.35
N ASP A 172 10.43 0.36 9.04
CA ASP A 172 11.62 1.01 8.50
C ASP A 172 11.93 0.41 7.13
N PHE A 173 12.24 1.26 6.16
CA PHE A 173 12.52 0.85 4.79
C PHE A 173 13.90 1.37 4.41
N PRO A 174 14.78 0.51 3.85
CA PRO A 174 16.10 0.94 3.43
C PRO A 174 15.99 2.01 2.33
N GLU A 175 17.00 2.88 2.29
CA GLU A 175 17.19 3.76 1.14
C GLU A 175 17.41 2.91 -0.12
N ASN A 176 16.66 3.23 -1.18
CA ASN A 176 16.93 2.71 -2.51
C ASN A 176 17.19 3.87 -3.49
N PRO A 177 18.46 4.23 -3.73
CA PRO A 177 18.83 5.32 -4.64
C PRO A 177 18.40 5.07 -6.09
N ILE A 178 18.36 6.14 -6.88
CA ILE A 178 18.13 6.08 -8.32
C ILE A 178 19.45 6.27 -9.07
N GLU A 179 19.79 5.31 -9.91
CA GLU A 179 20.90 5.43 -10.85
C GLU A 179 20.46 6.18 -12.12
N GLY A 180 21.10 7.32 -12.39
CA GLY A 180 20.83 8.15 -13.55
C GLY A 180 21.97 8.09 -14.56
N SER A 181 21.65 7.97 -15.85
CA SER A 181 22.65 8.04 -16.92
C SER A 181 22.77 9.45 -17.51
N SER A 182 23.98 9.83 -17.91
CA SER A 182 24.25 11.13 -18.54
C SER A 182 23.36 11.35 -19.76
N GLY A 183 22.62 12.46 -19.78
CA GLY A 183 21.75 12.83 -20.90
C GLY A 183 20.46 12.02 -20.99
N SER A 184 20.08 11.29 -19.93
CA SER A 184 18.83 10.53 -19.87
C SER A 184 17.76 11.24 -19.05
N GLU A 185 16.51 11.04 -19.47
CA GLU A 185 15.32 11.31 -18.66
C GLU A 185 14.64 9.97 -18.39
N THR A 186 14.40 9.66 -17.12
CA THR A 186 13.81 8.38 -16.70
C THR A 186 12.71 8.61 -15.68
N ALA A 187 11.65 7.80 -15.74
CA ALA A 187 10.58 7.82 -14.77
C ALA A 187 10.74 6.65 -13.80
N HIS A 188 10.66 6.94 -12.50
CA HIS A 188 10.79 5.96 -11.43
C HIS A 188 9.55 6.02 -10.55
N LEU A 189 8.90 4.88 -10.31
CA LEU A 189 7.87 4.82 -9.28
C LEU A 189 8.54 4.62 -7.92
N ARG A 190 8.20 5.49 -6.97
CA ARG A 190 8.60 5.40 -5.57
C ARG A 190 7.38 5.57 -4.66
N PHE A 191 7.55 5.26 -3.40
CA PHE A 191 6.46 5.22 -2.43
C PHE A 191 6.86 5.95 -1.15
N LEU A 192 6.01 6.88 -0.73
CA LEU A 192 6.07 7.53 0.58
C LEU A 192 5.13 6.80 1.54
N CYS A 193 5.67 6.26 2.62
CA CYS A 193 4.88 5.61 3.67
C CYS A 193 4.54 6.59 4.79
N GLY A 194 3.39 6.39 5.43
CA GLY A 194 3.01 7.14 6.61
C GLY A 194 1.95 6.44 7.43
N VAL A 195 1.67 7.01 8.59
CA VAL A 195 0.65 6.54 9.54
C VAL A 195 -0.18 7.71 10.00
N ALA A 196 -1.50 7.54 10.03
CA ALA A 196 -2.44 8.53 10.56
C ALA A 196 -3.20 7.95 11.76
N LEU A 197 -3.30 8.72 12.84
CA LEU A 197 -4.04 8.37 14.05
C LEU A 197 -5.31 9.19 14.12
N SER A 198 -6.47 8.52 14.19
CA SER A 198 -7.77 9.17 14.33
C SER A 198 -8.65 8.45 15.35
N PRO A 199 -9.63 9.12 15.97
CA PRO A 199 -10.68 8.45 16.73
C PRO A 199 -11.44 7.46 15.84
N MET A 200 -11.90 6.33 16.41
CA MET A 200 -12.68 5.34 15.65
C MET A 200 -14.00 5.91 15.09
N SER A 201 -14.54 6.96 15.72
CA SER A 201 -15.74 7.66 15.26
C SER A 201 -15.51 8.59 14.07
N ALA A 202 -14.25 8.88 13.71
CA ALA A 202 -13.92 9.70 12.55
C ALA A 202 -13.80 8.83 11.28
N PRO A 203 -14.15 9.37 10.10
CA PRO A 203 -13.91 8.68 8.84
C PRO A 203 -12.43 8.32 8.64
N SER A 204 -12.16 7.26 7.87
CA SER A 204 -10.79 6.93 7.46
C SER A 204 -10.17 8.03 6.62
N ILE A 205 -8.84 8.11 6.62
CA ILE A 205 -8.12 8.90 5.62
C ILE A 205 -8.40 8.40 4.20
N PHE A 206 -8.73 7.12 4.00
CA PHE A 206 -9.05 6.57 2.68
C PHE A 206 -10.44 7.00 2.17
N GLU A 207 -11.29 7.53 3.06
CA GLU A 207 -12.60 8.08 2.73
C GLU A 207 -12.58 9.60 2.56
N THR A 208 -11.57 10.26 3.17
CA THR A 208 -11.53 11.73 3.31
C THR A 208 -10.26 12.39 2.78
N ALA A 209 -9.32 11.62 2.20
CA ALA A 209 -8.12 12.16 1.60
C ALA A 209 -8.43 13.31 0.64
N GLY A 210 -7.68 14.40 0.77
CA GLY A 210 -7.91 15.62 0.02
C GLY A 210 -7.72 15.41 -1.47
N ASP A 211 -8.53 16.12 -2.26
CA ASP A 211 -8.38 16.17 -3.72
C ASP A 211 -6.95 16.61 -4.09
N ILE A 212 -6.26 15.78 -4.88
CA ILE A 212 -4.89 16.01 -5.31
C ILE A 212 -4.71 17.37 -6.00
N GLY A 213 -5.75 17.89 -6.67
CA GLY A 213 -5.71 19.22 -7.27
C GLY A 213 -5.40 20.35 -6.27
N ARG A 214 -5.66 20.15 -4.98
CA ARG A 214 -5.44 21.16 -3.93
C ARG A 214 -4.02 21.20 -3.39
N TRP A 215 -3.31 20.08 -3.45
CA TRP A 215 -2.02 19.92 -2.74
C TRP A 215 -0.90 19.37 -3.61
N GLY A 216 -1.21 18.71 -4.73
CA GLY A 216 -0.24 17.98 -5.55
C GLY A 216 0.91 18.85 -6.06
N MET A 217 0.63 20.11 -6.42
CA MET A 217 1.66 21.05 -6.86
C MET A 217 2.62 21.42 -5.72
N LYS A 218 2.11 21.69 -4.51
CA LYS A 218 2.95 22.03 -3.35
C LYS A 218 3.76 20.84 -2.87
N PHE A 219 3.17 19.65 -2.90
CA PHE A 219 3.91 18.41 -2.71
C PHE A 219 5.06 18.29 -3.72
N ALA A 220 4.76 18.44 -5.02
CA ALA A 220 5.73 18.30 -6.09
C ALA A 220 6.89 19.28 -5.92
N GLU A 221 6.61 20.56 -5.68
CA GLU A 221 7.62 21.61 -5.44
C GLU A 221 8.57 21.23 -4.30
N ILE A 222 8.04 20.81 -3.15
CA ILE A 222 8.85 20.48 -1.96
C ILE A 222 9.73 19.27 -2.21
N VAL A 223 9.15 18.17 -2.73
CA VAL A 223 9.91 16.94 -2.96
C VAL A 223 10.94 17.15 -4.06
N SER A 224 10.57 17.77 -5.18
CA SER A 224 11.50 18.11 -6.25
C SER A 224 12.66 18.97 -5.78
N ALA A 225 12.41 19.97 -4.94
CA ALA A 225 13.46 20.85 -4.41
C ALA A 225 14.43 20.12 -3.48
N GLN A 226 13.94 19.16 -2.68
CA GLN A 226 14.79 18.38 -1.77
C GLN A 226 15.65 17.34 -2.49
N LEU A 227 15.17 16.77 -3.59
CA LEU A 227 15.87 15.71 -4.31
C LEU A 227 16.76 16.23 -5.45
N SER A 228 16.44 17.38 -6.05
CA SER A 228 17.23 17.92 -7.18
C SER A 228 18.63 18.34 -6.73
N THR A 229 19.60 18.20 -7.63
CA THR A 229 21.01 18.59 -7.42
C THR A 229 21.49 19.47 -8.57
N ALA A 230 22.75 19.92 -8.53
CA ALA A 230 23.32 20.70 -9.62
C ALA A 230 23.41 19.92 -10.95
N ASP A 231 23.56 18.59 -10.89
CA ASP A 231 23.71 17.71 -12.05
C ASP A 231 22.42 16.96 -12.41
N CYS A 232 21.32 17.20 -11.68
CA CYS A 232 20.05 16.48 -11.83
C CYS A 232 18.82 17.33 -11.47
N SER A 233 17.81 17.29 -12.33
CA SER A 233 16.47 17.81 -12.02
C SER A 233 15.50 16.67 -11.72
N VAL A 234 14.66 16.85 -10.70
CA VAL A 234 13.60 15.90 -10.33
C VAL A 234 12.24 16.58 -10.42
N LEU A 235 11.28 15.97 -11.10
CA LEU A 235 9.86 16.31 -11.04
C LEU A 235 9.09 15.20 -10.31
N ALA A 236 8.50 15.53 -9.16
CA ALA A 236 7.66 14.60 -8.42
C ALA A 236 6.19 14.73 -8.82
N ILE A 237 5.54 13.60 -9.11
CA ILE A 237 4.12 13.52 -9.46
C ILE A 237 3.44 12.59 -8.45
N PRO A 238 2.82 13.15 -7.38
CA PRO A 238 2.20 12.33 -6.35
C PRO A 238 0.89 11.72 -6.83
N ARG A 239 0.44 10.68 -6.12
CA ARG A 239 -0.91 10.13 -6.15
C ARG A 239 -1.53 10.24 -4.76
N SER A 240 -2.84 10.09 -4.64
CA SER A 240 -3.50 10.12 -3.33
C SER A 240 -2.97 8.99 -2.42
N PRO A 241 -2.90 9.22 -1.09
CA PRO A 241 -2.64 8.17 -0.10
C PRO A 241 -3.62 7.01 -0.21
N ARG A 242 -3.13 5.78 -0.12
CA ARG A 242 -3.92 4.55 -0.30
C ARG A 242 -3.43 3.44 0.64
N PRO A 243 -4.22 2.38 0.82
CA PRO A 243 -3.75 1.14 1.45
C PRO A 243 -2.61 0.48 0.65
N LEU A 244 -1.92 -0.48 1.28
CA LEU A 244 -0.71 -1.11 0.75
C LEU A 244 -0.92 -1.77 -0.63
N ILE A 245 -1.88 -2.69 -0.74
CA ILE A 245 -2.05 -3.51 -1.96
C ILE A 245 -2.48 -2.62 -3.12
N LYS A 246 -3.42 -1.71 -2.90
CA LYS A 246 -3.85 -0.74 -3.92
C LYS A 246 -2.75 0.23 -4.35
N SER A 247 -1.75 0.47 -3.52
CA SER A 247 -0.58 1.28 -3.90
C SER A 247 0.39 0.47 -4.76
N LEU A 248 0.65 -0.78 -4.38
CA LEU A 248 1.46 -1.72 -5.16
C LEU A 248 0.84 -2.02 -6.53
N GLU A 249 -0.49 -2.04 -6.65
CA GLU A 249 -1.18 -2.21 -7.95
C GLU A 249 -0.77 -1.16 -8.99
N GLU A 250 -0.40 0.06 -8.58
CA GLU A 250 0.09 1.08 -9.52
C GLU A 250 1.48 0.75 -10.07
N GLY A 251 2.32 0.06 -9.30
CA GLY A 251 3.65 -0.36 -9.72
C GLY A 251 3.66 -1.66 -10.51
N TYR A 252 2.75 -2.58 -10.21
CA TYR A 252 2.73 -3.90 -10.83
C TYR A 252 2.59 -3.87 -12.37
N TRP A 253 1.86 -2.90 -12.91
CA TRP A 253 1.67 -2.74 -14.36
C TRP A 253 2.62 -1.75 -15.02
N ALA A 254 3.52 -1.14 -14.24
CA ALA A 254 4.49 -0.17 -14.72
C ALA A 254 5.84 -0.80 -15.12
N VAL A 255 6.01 -2.11 -14.88
CA VAL A 255 7.20 -2.91 -15.22
C VAL A 255 6.96 -3.74 -16.48
#